data_AF-A0A5N6QNH7-F1
#
_entry.id   AF-A0A5N6QNH7-F1
#
_cell.length_a   1.000
_cell.length_b   1.000
_cell.length_c   1.000
_cell.angle_alpha   90.00
_cell.angle_beta   90.00
_cell.angle_gamma   90.00
#
_symmetry.space_group_name_H-M   'P 1'
#
loop_
_entity.id
_entity.type
_entity.pdbx_description
1 polymer ?
#
loop_
_entity_poly.entity_id
_entity_poly.type
_entity_poly.pdbx_seq_one_letter_code
_entity_poly.pdbx_strand_id
1 'polypeptide(L)'
;MSRTVSDAVYVLDVIAGFDPQDYEATKEAAKFIPVGGYKQFLNPDGLSGKRLGVVRNLFSSSLNKSCVIQAFERYLNTMRQRGATIVDNLEMANLDVIQNPARSGELTAMLAEFKVTLNDYLKELISSPVRSLADIIAFNQNNPELGTFIASEKTSGFGEKERQAVELMENLSRNGFEKLMMENELDAMVTPGTGAIPLLAIGGNPGITVPAGYDSDGMPFGICFGGLKGTEPKLIDVAYAFEQASLVRRPPFSKSFEMNNKFLFASV
;
A
#
# COMPACT_ATOMS: atom_id res chain seq x y z
N MET A 1 7.62 -7.78 3.14
CA MET A 1 6.69 -7.75 4.30
C MET A 1 7.39 -8.33 5.51
N SER A 2 7.15 -7.76 6.70
CA SER A 2 7.83 -8.16 7.94
C SER A 2 6.99 -7.77 9.16
N ARG A 3 7.49 -8.09 10.36
CA ARG A 3 6.85 -7.73 11.64
C ARG A 3 7.30 -6.37 12.18
N THR A 4 8.42 -5.85 11.70
CA THR A 4 8.99 -4.56 12.10
C THR A 4 9.37 -3.74 10.88
N VAL A 5 9.34 -2.41 10.98
CA VAL A 5 9.81 -1.52 9.92
C VAL A 5 11.29 -1.78 9.63
N SER A 6 12.11 -2.00 10.66
CA SER A 6 13.52 -2.38 10.47
C SER A 6 13.66 -3.58 9.55
N ASP A 7 13.02 -4.71 9.86
CA ASP A 7 13.10 -5.93 9.04
C ASP A 7 12.66 -5.68 7.58
N ALA A 8 11.63 -4.85 7.37
CA ALA A 8 11.18 -4.51 6.01
C ALA A 8 12.27 -3.76 5.24
N VAL A 9 12.95 -2.82 5.90
CA VAL A 9 14.03 -2.02 5.32
C VAL A 9 15.28 -2.86 5.07
N TYR A 10 15.60 -3.81 5.96
CA TYR A 10 16.67 -4.77 5.71
C TYR A 10 16.42 -5.60 4.46
N VAL A 11 15.17 -6.00 4.20
CA VAL A 11 14.79 -6.69 2.96
C VAL A 11 14.86 -5.74 1.77
N LEU A 12 14.35 -4.51 1.88
CA LEU A 12 14.36 -3.53 0.79
C LEU A 12 15.78 -3.26 0.29
N ASP A 13 16.75 -3.12 1.19
CA ASP A 13 18.18 -2.95 0.85
C ASP A 13 18.76 -4.08 0.01
N VAL A 14 18.22 -5.29 0.15
CA VAL A 14 18.73 -6.47 -0.56
C VAL A 14 18.05 -6.60 -1.94
N ILE A 15 16.78 -6.21 -2.06
CA ILE A 15 15.99 -6.43 -3.28
C ILE A 15 15.96 -5.22 -4.21
N ALA A 16 16.22 -4.01 -3.72
CA ALA A 16 16.24 -2.81 -4.55
C ALA A 16 17.49 -2.78 -5.42
N GLY A 17 17.30 -2.69 -6.75
CA GLY A 17 18.41 -2.64 -7.68
C GLY A 17 17.95 -2.56 -9.14
N PHE A 18 18.92 -2.36 -10.02
CA PHE A 18 18.74 -2.47 -11.46
C PHE A 18 18.74 -3.95 -11.88
N ASP A 19 17.80 -4.33 -12.73
CA ASP A 19 17.72 -5.66 -13.34
C ASP A 19 17.71 -5.52 -14.88
N PRO A 20 18.71 -6.08 -15.59
CA PRO A 20 18.71 -6.10 -17.06
C PRO A 20 17.51 -6.81 -17.69
N GLN A 21 16.88 -7.78 -17.00
CA GLN A 21 15.68 -8.46 -17.50
C GLN A 21 14.41 -7.62 -17.30
N ASP A 22 14.47 -6.60 -16.44
CA ASP A 22 13.42 -5.60 -16.23
C ASP A 22 13.98 -4.19 -16.42
N TYR A 23 14.65 -3.99 -17.56
CA TYR A 23 15.41 -2.78 -17.85
C TYR A 23 14.55 -1.51 -17.81
N GLU A 24 13.37 -1.55 -18.43
CA GLU A 24 12.48 -0.38 -18.57
C GLU A 24 11.97 0.09 -17.20
N ALA A 25 11.61 -0.83 -16.29
CA ALA A 25 11.12 -0.44 -14.97
C ALA A 25 12.26 -0.08 -14.00
N THR A 26 13.35 -0.85 -13.99
CA THR A 26 14.36 -0.74 -12.92
C THR A 26 15.43 0.31 -13.18
N LYS A 27 15.66 0.73 -14.44
CA LYS A 27 16.69 1.74 -14.76
C LYS A 27 16.44 3.09 -14.10
N GLU A 28 15.22 3.61 -14.21
CA GLU A 28 14.87 4.90 -13.61
C GLU A 28 14.69 4.75 -12.09
N ALA A 29 14.08 3.66 -11.63
CA ALA A 29 13.88 3.39 -10.22
C ALA A 29 15.20 3.28 -9.43
N ALA A 30 16.25 2.70 -10.03
CA ALA A 30 17.56 2.58 -9.40
C ALA A 30 18.18 3.93 -9.03
N LYS A 31 17.79 5.03 -9.69
CA LYS A 31 18.25 6.39 -9.36
C LYS A 31 17.73 6.89 -8.02
N PHE A 32 16.65 6.31 -7.51
CA PHE A 32 16.07 6.64 -6.22
C PHE A 32 16.72 5.88 -5.06
N ILE A 33 17.59 4.90 -5.34
CA ILE A 33 18.27 4.14 -4.29
C ILE A 33 19.31 5.05 -3.62
N PRO A 34 19.20 5.31 -2.31
CA PRO A 34 20.13 6.19 -1.61
C PRO A 34 21.51 5.57 -1.51
N VAL A 35 22.54 6.42 -1.62
CA VAL A 35 23.94 6.00 -1.37
C VAL A 35 24.04 5.47 0.06
N GLY A 36 24.49 4.23 0.23
CA GLY A 36 24.57 3.55 1.53
C GLY A 36 23.31 2.78 1.94
N GLY A 37 22.28 2.71 1.07
CA GLY A 37 21.07 1.93 1.31
C GLY A 37 20.05 2.63 2.21
N TYR A 38 18.89 2.02 2.38
CA TYR A 38 17.76 2.56 3.12
C TYR A 38 17.86 2.39 4.64
N LYS A 39 18.69 1.46 5.15
CA LYS A 39 18.85 1.24 6.61
C LYS A 39 19.26 2.49 7.38
N GLN A 40 19.96 3.43 6.73
CA GLN A 40 20.39 4.69 7.35
C GLN A 40 19.21 5.60 7.77
N PHE A 41 18.00 5.37 7.26
CA PHE A 41 16.79 6.12 7.59
C PHE A 41 15.97 5.47 8.71
N LEU A 42 16.51 4.45 9.39
CA LEU A 42 15.90 3.90 10.61
C LEU A 42 16.18 4.82 11.81
N ASN A 43 15.56 6.00 11.80
CA ASN A 43 15.73 7.04 12.82
C ASN A 43 14.53 7.10 13.79
N PRO A 44 14.69 6.82 15.11
CA PRO A 44 13.58 6.89 16.06
C PRO A 44 13.00 8.30 16.25
N ASP A 45 13.77 9.34 15.92
CA ASP A 45 13.34 10.75 15.96
C ASP A 45 12.91 11.25 14.56
N GLY A 46 12.70 10.34 13.60
CA GLY A 46 12.41 10.63 12.20
C GLY A 46 11.14 11.44 11.93
N LEU A 47 10.24 11.59 12.92
CA LEU A 47 9.05 12.45 12.87
C LEU A 47 9.36 13.94 13.07
N SER A 48 10.48 14.29 13.69
CA SER A 48 10.82 15.68 14.00
C SER A 48 10.96 16.51 12.72
N GLY A 49 10.21 17.61 12.63
CA GLY A 49 10.21 18.51 11.48
C GLY A 49 9.46 17.99 10.25
N LYS A 50 8.90 16.77 10.28
CA LYS A 50 8.15 16.21 9.15
C LYS A 50 6.77 16.84 9.02
N ARG A 51 6.30 17.04 7.78
CA ARG A 51 4.95 17.53 7.47
C ARG A 51 4.09 16.38 6.96
N LEU A 52 3.01 16.05 7.69
CA LEU A 52 2.18 14.89 7.43
C LEU A 52 0.74 15.32 7.09
N GLY A 53 0.23 14.90 5.94
CA GLY A 53 -1.11 15.30 5.46
C GLY A 53 -2.18 14.26 5.74
N VAL A 54 -3.41 14.70 6.05
CA VAL A 54 -4.56 13.82 6.32
C VAL A 54 -5.74 14.20 5.44
N VAL A 55 -6.16 13.27 4.58
CA VAL A 55 -7.37 13.39 3.74
C VAL A 55 -8.50 12.59 4.37
N ARG A 56 -9.34 13.24 5.19
CA ARG A 56 -10.39 12.57 5.99
C ARG A 56 -11.42 11.82 5.15
N ASN A 57 -11.70 12.29 3.94
CA ASN A 57 -12.68 11.68 3.04
C ASN A 57 -12.31 10.25 2.61
N LEU A 58 -11.04 9.85 2.75
CA LEU A 58 -10.59 8.49 2.46
C LEU A 58 -11.16 7.42 3.40
N PHE A 59 -11.61 7.81 4.58
CA PHE A 59 -11.99 6.87 5.63
C PHE A 59 -13.20 7.34 6.47
N SER A 60 -13.81 8.48 6.13
CA SER A 60 -14.97 9.02 6.81
C SER A 60 -16.19 8.10 6.72
N SER A 61 -16.42 7.46 5.56
CA SER A 61 -17.54 6.53 5.37
C SER A 61 -17.31 5.17 6.06
N SER A 62 -16.06 4.70 6.12
CA SER A 62 -15.72 3.36 6.58
C SER A 62 -15.56 3.23 8.10
N LEU A 63 -15.26 4.34 8.81
CA LEU A 63 -14.77 4.26 10.19
C LEU A 63 -15.57 5.10 11.21
N ASN A 64 -16.70 5.71 10.81
CA ASN A 64 -17.48 6.69 11.58
C ASN A 64 -17.97 6.25 12.99
N LYS A 65 -17.78 4.98 13.39
CA LYS A 65 -18.12 4.46 14.73
C LYS A 65 -17.07 3.53 15.32
N SER A 66 -15.87 3.47 14.73
CA SER A 66 -14.84 2.51 15.10
C SER A 66 -13.89 3.07 16.17
N CYS A 67 -13.38 2.20 17.04
CA CYS A 67 -12.27 2.58 17.92
C CYS A 67 -10.98 2.93 17.15
N VAL A 68 -10.92 2.56 15.86
CA VAL A 68 -9.86 2.93 14.90
C VAL A 68 -9.73 4.44 14.75
N ILE A 69 -10.83 5.19 14.59
CA ILE A 69 -10.75 6.67 14.47
C ILE A 69 -10.19 7.28 15.75
N GLN A 70 -10.69 6.85 16.91
CA GLN A 70 -10.20 7.38 18.19
C GLN A 70 -8.71 7.07 18.38
N ALA A 71 -8.28 5.87 18.00
CA ALA A 71 -6.85 5.52 18.00
C ALA A 71 -6.06 6.37 17.01
N PHE A 72 -6.59 6.58 15.80
CA PHE A 72 -5.97 7.43 14.78
C PHE A 72 -5.76 8.87 15.28
N GLU A 73 -6.77 9.48 15.91
CA GLU A 73 -6.61 10.82 16.51
C GLU A 73 -5.55 10.85 17.60
N ARG A 74 -5.47 9.80 18.44
CA ARG A 74 -4.39 9.67 19.44
C ARG A 74 -3.03 9.62 18.77
N TYR A 75 -2.89 8.87 17.67
CA TYR A 75 -1.62 8.80 16.95
C TYR A 75 -1.24 10.09 16.23
N LEU A 76 -2.20 10.83 15.68
CA LEU A 76 -1.91 12.17 15.15
C LEU A 76 -1.35 13.08 16.24
N ASN A 77 -1.89 13.00 17.46
CA ASN A 77 -1.34 13.74 18.61
C ASN A 77 0.05 13.23 19.02
N THR A 78 0.30 11.91 19.01
CA THR A 78 1.64 11.36 19.24
C THR A 78 2.64 11.87 18.20
N MET A 79 2.26 11.90 16.92
CA MET A 79 3.12 12.45 15.86
C MET A 79 3.43 13.93 16.07
N ARG A 80 2.43 14.74 16.47
CA ARG A 80 2.64 16.16 16.87
C ARG A 80 3.63 16.29 18.03
N GLN A 81 3.45 15.48 19.09
CA GLN A 81 4.34 15.49 20.26
C GLN A 81 5.78 15.07 19.91
N ARG A 82 5.95 14.26 18.86
CA ARG A 82 7.25 13.86 18.30
C ARG A 82 7.81 14.86 17.27
N GLY A 83 7.20 16.04 17.14
CA GLY A 83 7.72 17.14 16.33
C GLY A 83 7.23 17.18 14.88
N ALA A 84 6.28 16.34 14.49
CA ALA A 84 5.66 16.42 13.18
C ALA A 84 4.58 17.52 13.12
N THR A 85 4.50 18.21 11.98
CA THR A 85 3.37 19.08 11.66
C THR A 85 2.29 18.25 10.98
N ILE A 86 1.07 18.24 11.52
CA ILE A 86 -0.08 17.57 10.89
C ILE A 86 -0.91 18.60 10.13
N VAL A 87 -1.00 18.45 8.82
CA VAL A 87 -1.88 19.22 7.93
C VAL A 87 -3.15 18.41 7.73
N ASP A 88 -4.21 18.80 8.41
CA ASP A 88 -5.44 18.02 8.55
C ASP A 88 -6.56 18.54 7.64
N ASN A 89 -7.57 17.71 7.39
CA ASN A 89 -8.74 18.01 6.54
C ASN A 89 -8.36 18.47 5.12
N LEU A 90 -7.31 17.87 4.56
CA LEU A 90 -6.95 18.10 3.17
C LEU A 90 -8.01 17.53 2.24
N GLU A 91 -8.33 18.29 1.20
CA GLU A 91 -9.24 17.88 0.14
C GLU A 91 -8.45 17.47 -1.10
N MET A 92 -8.92 16.45 -1.80
CA MET A 92 -8.29 15.96 -3.02
C MET A 92 -9.34 15.79 -4.12
N ALA A 93 -9.06 16.35 -5.29
CA ALA A 93 -9.91 16.21 -6.46
C ALA A 93 -9.94 14.75 -6.97
N ASN A 94 -11.01 14.38 -7.67
CA ASN A 94 -11.20 13.11 -8.36
C ASN A 94 -11.11 11.85 -7.48
N LEU A 95 -11.26 12.00 -6.16
CA LEU A 95 -11.11 10.87 -5.23
C LEU A 95 -12.10 9.74 -5.53
N ASP A 96 -13.33 10.06 -5.92
CA ASP A 96 -14.39 9.10 -6.30
C ASP A 96 -14.08 8.35 -7.60
N VAL A 97 -13.33 8.97 -8.51
CA VAL A 97 -12.85 8.36 -9.75
C VAL A 97 -11.69 7.41 -9.43
N ILE A 98 -10.72 7.88 -8.65
CA ILE A 98 -9.52 7.11 -8.27
C ILE A 98 -9.90 5.85 -7.47
N GLN A 99 -10.85 5.95 -6.54
CA GLN A 99 -11.28 4.80 -5.74
C GLN A 99 -12.15 3.79 -6.51
N ASN A 100 -12.50 4.04 -7.76
CA ASN A 100 -13.28 3.13 -8.58
C ASN A 100 -12.43 2.61 -9.77
N PRO A 101 -11.93 1.36 -9.71
CA PRO A 101 -11.07 0.79 -10.75
C PRO A 101 -11.67 0.82 -12.16
N ALA A 102 -13.00 0.77 -12.27
CA ALA A 102 -13.69 0.84 -13.56
C ALA A 102 -13.71 2.27 -14.15
N ARG A 103 -13.56 3.31 -13.31
CA ARG A 103 -13.54 4.72 -13.71
C ARG A 103 -12.12 5.29 -13.79
N SER A 104 -11.19 4.80 -12.97
CA SER A 104 -9.79 5.26 -12.98
C SER A 104 -9.00 4.79 -14.19
N GLY A 105 -9.48 3.75 -14.90
CA GLY A 105 -8.76 3.07 -15.97
C GLY A 105 -8.05 1.80 -15.51
N GLU A 106 -7.85 1.64 -14.20
CA GLU A 106 -7.12 0.52 -13.58
C GLU A 106 -7.67 -0.84 -14.02
N LEU A 107 -8.99 -1.06 -13.95
CA LEU A 107 -9.58 -2.35 -14.31
C LEU A 107 -9.40 -2.66 -15.81
N THR A 108 -9.43 -1.63 -16.66
CA THR A 108 -9.23 -1.82 -18.11
C THR A 108 -7.80 -2.24 -18.40
N ALA A 109 -6.82 -1.51 -17.88
CA ALA A 109 -5.40 -1.84 -18.03
C ALA A 109 -5.08 -3.21 -17.41
N MET A 110 -5.48 -3.44 -16.16
CA MET A 110 -5.19 -4.66 -15.41
C MET A 110 -5.69 -5.93 -16.12
N LEU A 111 -6.94 -5.93 -16.62
CA LEU A 111 -7.49 -7.13 -17.26
C LEU A 111 -6.74 -7.50 -18.54
N ALA A 112 -6.35 -6.51 -19.33
CA ALA A 112 -5.64 -6.70 -20.59
C ALA A 112 -4.17 -7.07 -20.36
N GLU A 113 -3.48 -6.34 -19.47
CA GLU A 113 -2.09 -6.63 -19.10
C GLU A 113 -1.98 -8.02 -18.49
N PHE A 114 -2.87 -8.42 -17.57
CA PHE A 114 -2.83 -9.73 -16.95
C PHE A 114 -2.88 -10.87 -17.98
N LYS A 115 -3.71 -10.78 -19.02
CA LYS A 115 -3.75 -11.78 -20.09
C LYS A 115 -2.42 -11.85 -20.82
N VAL A 116 -1.89 -10.70 -21.24
CA VAL A 116 -0.66 -10.64 -22.05
C VAL A 116 0.54 -11.12 -21.24
N THR A 117 0.78 -10.52 -20.08
CA THR A 117 1.97 -10.79 -19.26
C THR A 117 1.98 -12.20 -18.68
N LEU A 118 0.84 -12.73 -18.25
CA LEU A 118 0.77 -14.10 -17.75
C LEU A 118 1.05 -15.11 -18.87
N ASN A 119 0.53 -14.88 -20.08
CA ASN A 119 0.82 -15.76 -21.22
C ASN A 119 2.31 -15.76 -21.58
N ASP A 120 2.97 -14.61 -21.51
CA ASP A 120 4.40 -14.52 -21.80
C ASP A 120 5.23 -15.18 -20.69
N TYR A 121 4.92 -14.91 -19.43
CA TYR A 121 5.53 -15.59 -18.27
C TYR A 121 5.42 -17.11 -18.35
N LEU A 122 4.24 -17.66 -18.66
CA LEU A 122 4.02 -19.11 -18.71
C LEU A 122 4.78 -19.81 -19.84
N LYS A 123 5.11 -19.09 -20.93
CA LYS A 123 5.94 -19.62 -22.02
C LYS A 123 7.40 -19.78 -21.60
N GLU A 124 7.90 -18.90 -20.73
CA GLU A 124 9.28 -18.92 -20.24
C GLU A 124 9.55 -20.04 -19.23
N LEU A 125 8.50 -20.58 -18.59
CA LEU A 125 8.64 -21.65 -17.62
C LEU A 125 9.25 -22.92 -18.25
N ILE A 126 10.30 -23.45 -17.64
CA ILE A 126 10.93 -24.70 -18.10
C ILE A 126 9.93 -25.87 -18.02
N SER A 127 9.18 -25.95 -16.92
CA SER A 127 8.20 -27.01 -16.69
C SER A 127 6.90 -26.41 -16.15
N SER A 128 5.81 -26.60 -16.89
CA SER A 128 4.46 -26.21 -16.47
C SER A 128 3.41 -27.04 -17.21
N PRO A 129 2.34 -27.49 -16.53
CA PRO A 129 1.21 -28.18 -17.18
C PRO A 129 0.29 -27.23 -17.96
N VAL A 130 0.47 -25.91 -17.81
CA VAL A 130 -0.29 -24.85 -18.50
C VAL A 130 0.68 -23.88 -19.18
N ARG A 131 0.31 -23.37 -20.35
CA ARG A 131 1.15 -22.46 -21.16
C ARG A 131 0.44 -21.14 -21.49
N SER A 132 -0.77 -20.97 -20.99
CA SER A 132 -1.59 -19.79 -21.22
C SER A 132 -2.68 -19.61 -20.17
N LEU A 133 -3.28 -18.43 -20.14
CA LEU A 133 -4.48 -18.13 -19.38
C LEU A 133 -5.66 -19.01 -19.82
N ALA A 134 -5.76 -19.34 -21.11
CA ALA A 134 -6.77 -20.27 -21.63
C ALA A 134 -6.60 -21.67 -21.03
N ASP A 135 -5.36 -22.16 -20.89
CA ASP A 135 -5.09 -23.46 -20.25
C ASP A 135 -5.46 -23.43 -18.75
N ILE A 136 -5.18 -22.32 -18.06
CA ILE A 136 -5.60 -22.14 -16.66
C ILE A 136 -7.12 -22.16 -16.55
N ILE A 137 -7.84 -21.50 -17.45
CA ILE A 137 -9.30 -21.51 -17.46
C ILE A 137 -9.83 -22.93 -17.70
N ALA A 138 -9.27 -23.67 -18.67
CA ALA A 138 -9.66 -25.05 -18.94
C ALA A 138 -9.37 -25.98 -17.74
N PHE A 139 -8.25 -25.76 -17.05
CA PHE A 139 -7.95 -26.45 -15.80
C PHE A 139 -8.99 -26.13 -14.72
N ASN A 140 -9.31 -24.85 -14.49
CA ASN A 140 -10.27 -24.41 -13.47
C ASN A 140 -11.70 -24.90 -13.74
N GLN A 141 -12.09 -25.12 -15.01
CA GLN A 141 -13.40 -25.70 -15.33
C GLN A 141 -13.64 -27.08 -14.72
N ASN A 142 -12.56 -27.82 -14.44
CA ASN A 142 -12.62 -29.12 -13.77
C ASN A 142 -12.41 -29.03 -12.25
N ASN A 143 -12.22 -27.82 -11.70
CA ASN A 143 -11.88 -27.53 -10.30
C ASN A 143 -12.73 -26.33 -9.78
N PRO A 144 -14.01 -26.56 -9.45
CA PRO A 144 -15.02 -25.51 -9.26
C PRO A 144 -14.77 -24.54 -8.09
N GLU A 145 -13.85 -24.86 -7.18
CA GLU A 145 -13.37 -23.98 -6.11
C GLU A 145 -12.42 -22.89 -6.60
N LEU A 146 -11.89 -22.99 -7.83
CA LEU A 146 -10.97 -22.04 -8.41
C LEU A 146 -11.69 -20.89 -9.13
N GLY A 147 -11.09 -19.70 -9.08
CA GLY A 147 -11.64 -18.49 -9.69
C GLY A 147 -11.74 -18.54 -11.22
N THR A 148 -12.53 -17.63 -11.79
CA THR A 148 -12.71 -17.49 -13.24
C THR A 148 -11.97 -16.28 -13.80
N PHE A 149 -11.10 -16.50 -14.79
CA PHE A 149 -10.31 -15.45 -15.45
C PHE A 149 -10.88 -15.03 -16.81
N ILE A 150 -12.16 -15.31 -17.03
CA ILE A 150 -12.83 -15.11 -18.33
C ILE A 150 -12.84 -13.64 -18.78
N ALA A 151 -12.91 -12.69 -17.84
CA ALA A 151 -12.90 -11.27 -18.18
C ALA A 151 -11.56 -10.84 -18.82
N SER A 152 -10.43 -11.25 -18.23
CA SER A 152 -9.09 -11.02 -18.79
C SER A 152 -8.91 -11.74 -20.13
N GLU A 153 -9.34 -13.01 -20.22
CA GLU A 153 -9.21 -13.78 -21.46
C GLU A 153 -10.01 -13.19 -22.63
N LYS A 154 -11.14 -12.54 -22.36
CA LYS A 154 -11.94 -11.86 -23.39
C LYS A 154 -11.33 -10.55 -23.89
N THR A 155 -10.26 -10.05 -23.28
CA THR A 155 -9.58 -8.85 -23.79
C THR A 155 -8.86 -9.15 -25.11
N SER A 156 -8.73 -8.10 -25.93
CA SER A 156 -7.96 -8.13 -27.19
C SER A 156 -6.46 -7.91 -26.97
N GLY A 157 -5.98 -7.92 -25.72
CA GLY A 157 -4.61 -7.54 -25.35
C GLY A 157 -4.45 -6.04 -25.11
N PHE A 158 -3.20 -5.58 -25.05
CA PHE A 158 -2.86 -4.21 -24.70
C PHE A 158 -2.82 -3.30 -25.94
N GLY A 159 -3.88 -2.51 -26.14
CA GLY A 159 -4.05 -1.65 -27.30
C GLY A 159 -4.23 -0.18 -26.95
N GLU A 160 -4.81 0.58 -27.87
CA GLU A 160 -5.01 2.02 -27.73
C GLU A 160 -5.90 2.39 -26.54
N LYS A 161 -6.96 1.60 -26.30
CA LYS A 161 -7.87 1.81 -25.18
C LYS A 161 -7.15 1.66 -23.83
N GLU A 162 -6.28 0.66 -23.71
CA GLU A 162 -5.52 0.39 -22.50
C GLU A 162 -4.45 1.46 -22.27
N ARG A 163 -3.79 1.95 -23.33
CA ARG A 163 -2.88 3.12 -23.24
C ARG A 163 -3.60 4.36 -22.72
N GLN A 164 -4.78 4.67 -23.26
CA GLN A 164 -5.59 5.80 -22.77
C GLN A 164 -6.02 5.60 -21.30
N ALA A 165 -6.25 4.36 -20.87
CA ALA A 165 -6.53 4.05 -19.47
C ALA A 165 -5.30 4.30 -18.57
N VAL A 166 -4.10 3.96 -19.02
CA VAL A 166 -2.84 4.28 -18.31
C VAL A 166 -2.61 5.80 -18.26
N GLU A 167 -2.77 6.51 -19.37
CA GLU A 167 -2.66 7.98 -19.42
C GLU A 167 -3.66 8.66 -18.48
N LEU A 168 -4.88 8.13 -18.38
CA LEU A 168 -5.88 8.60 -17.42
C LEU A 168 -5.39 8.39 -15.97
N MET A 169 -4.87 7.21 -15.62
CA MET A 169 -4.32 6.95 -14.29
C MET A 169 -3.16 7.88 -13.94
N GLU A 170 -2.22 8.10 -14.87
CA GLU A 170 -1.12 9.04 -14.69
C GLU A 170 -1.62 10.47 -14.45
N ASN A 171 -2.62 10.90 -15.21
CA ASN A 171 -3.23 12.22 -15.06
C ASN A 171 -3.95 12.36 -13.71
N LEU A 172 -4.69 11.33 -13.28
CA LEU A 172 -5.35 11.28 -11.98
C LEU A 172 -4.34 11.30 -10.83
N SER A 173 -3.21 10.59 -10.94
CA SER A 173 -2.12 10.64 -9.95
C SER A 173 -1.52 12.05 -9.87
N ARG A 174 -1.12 12.60 -11.04
CA ARG A 174 -0.46 13.91 -11.15
C ARG A 174 -1.33 15.03 -10.58
N ASN A 175 -2.61 15.05 -10.95
CA ASN A 175 -3.55 16.12 -10.57
C ASN A 175 -4.29 15.84 -9.24
N GLY A 176 -4.12 14.65 -8.66
CA GLY A 176 -4.67 14.25 -7.37
C GLY A 176 -3.58 14.18 -6.31
N PHE A 177 -3.09 12.96 -6.04
CA PHE A 177 -2.16 12.70 -4.95
C PHE A 177 -0.86 13.49 -5.05
N GLU A 178 -0.22 13.52 -6.22
CA GLU A 178 1.09 14.19 -6.37
C GLU A 178 0.97 15.69 -6.18
N LYS A 179 -0.04 16.31 -6.82
CA LYS A 179 -0.36 17.73 -6.63
C LYS A 179 -0.62 18.07 -5.17
N LEU A 180 -1.43 17.26 -4.48
CA LEU A 180 -1.72 17.46 -3.05
C LEU A 180 -0.44 17.45 -2.21
N MET A 181 0.43 16.46 -2.43
CA MET A 181 1.69 16.32 -1.72
C MET A 181 2.63 17.52 -1.96
N MET A 182 2.74 17.98 -3.21
CA MET A 182 3.60 19.10 -3.58
C MET A 182 3.08 20.45 -3.08
N GLU A 183 1.80 20.76 -3.28
CA GLU A 183 1.21 22.06 -2.90
C GLU A 183 1.21 22.30 -1.38
N ASN A 184 1.14 21.22 -0.60
CA ASN A 184 1.13 21.29 0.87
C ASN A 184 2.50 21.02 1.50
N GLU A 185 3.54 20.81 0.68
CA GLU A 185 4.90 20.49 1.09
C GLU A 185 4.94 19.31 2.08
N LEU A 186 4.27 18.22 1.73
CA LEU A 186 4.14 17.05 2.59
C LEU A 186 5.33 16.10 2.42
N ASP A 187 5.80 15.56 3.53
CA ASP A 187 6.74 14.43 3.54
C ASP A 187 6.03 13.09 3.41
N ALA A 188 4.80 12.98 3.95
CA ALA A 188 3.94 11.82 3.75
C ALA A 188 2.46 12.17 3.94
N MET A 189 1.58 11.46 3.23
CA MET A 189 0.16 11.35 3.57
C MET A 189 -0.04 10.24 4.60
N VAL A 190 -0.98 10.43 5.53
CA VAL A 190 -1.28 9.48 6.60
C VAL A 190 -2.76 9.11 6.58
N THR A 191 -3.05 7.80 6.58
CA THR A 191 -4.43 7.29 6.64
C THR A 191 -4.52 6.02 7.50
N PRO A 192 -5.61 5.81 8.25
CA PRO A 192 -5.87 4.51 8.86
C PRO A 192 -6.29 3.48 7.80
N GLY A 193 -5.81 2.25 7.95
CA GLY A 193 -6.17 1.14 7.08
C GLY A 193 -5.68 1.30 5.64
N THR A 194 -6.52 0.92 4.68
CA THR A 194 -6.15 0.75 3.27
C THR A 194 -6.64 1.86 2.35
N GLY A 195 -7.23 2.93 2.89
CA GLY A 195 -7.91 3.96 2.08
C GLY A 195 -7.02 4.67 1.05
N ALA A 196 -5.71 4.74 1.30
CA ALA A 196 -4.73 5.35 0.40
C ALA A 196 -4.26 4.43 -0.74
N ILE A 197 -4.51 3.11 -0.66
CA ILE A 197 -3.91 2.15 -1.60
C ILE A 197 -4.23 2.49 -3.06
N PRO A 198 -5.50 2.75 -3.45
CA PRO A 198 -5.80 3.08 -4.85
C PRO A 198 -5.08 4.35 -5.32
N LEU A 199 -4.94 5.35 -4.45
CA LEU A 199 -4.29 6.63 -4.77
C LEU A 199 -2.81 6.44 -5.06
N LEU A 200 -2.15 5.60 -4.26
CA LEU A 200 -0.72 5.31 -4.42
C LEU A 200 -0.48 4.40 -5.62
N ALA A 201 -1.33 3.38 -5.80
CA ALA A 201 -1.16 2.34 -6.82
C ALA A 201 -1.25 2.88 -8.25
N ILE A 202 -2.28 3.68 -8.58
CA ILE A 202 -2.45 4.21 -9.95
C ILE A 202 -1.30 5.12 -10.39
N GLY A 203 -0.59 5.72 -9.43
CA GLY A 203 0.57 6.56 -9.66
C GLY A 203 1.89 5.81 -9.58
N GLY A 204 1.92 4.57 -9.07
CA GLY A 204 3.17 3.87 -8.72
C GLY A 204 3.94 4.58 -7.61
N ASN A 205 3.24 5.19 -6.64
CA ASN A 205 3.82 5.90 -5.51
C ASN A 205 4.04 4.96 -4.31
N PRO A 206 5.12 5.16 -3.52
CA PRO A 206 5.43 4.29 -2.39
C PRO A 206 4.46 4.45 -1.22
N GLY A 207 4.19 3.34 -0.54
CA GLY A 207 3.42 3.29 0.69
C GLY A 207 3.97 2.27 1.68
N ILE A 208 3.90 2.59 2.98
CA ILE A 208 4.28 1.69 4.07
C ILE A 208 3.19 1.69 5.15
N THR A 209 2.71 0.52 5.53
CA THR A 209 1.71 0.36 6.59
C THR A 209 2.35 -0.21 7.85
N VAL A 210 2.15 0.47 8.98
CA VAL A 210 2.66 0.07 10.29
C VAL A 210 1.48 -0.32 11.18
N PRO A 211 1.55 -1.41 11.95
CA PRO A 211 0.51 -1.77 12.91
C PRO A 211 0.20 -0.61 13.87
N ALA A 212 -1.09 -0.33 14.04
CA ALA A 212 -1.58 0.80 14.85
C ALA A 212 -2.59 0.36 15.92
N GLY A 213 -2.95 -0.92 15.98
CA GLY A 213 -3.73 -1.46 17.10
C GLY A 213 -4.68 -2.53 16.64
N TYR A 214 -5.74 -2.70 17.43
CA TYR A 214 -6.75 -3.74 17.26
C TYR A 214 -8.13 -3.12 17.45
N ASP A 215 -9.10 -3.51 16.62
CA ASP A 215 -10.50 -3.16 16.82
C ASP A 215 -11.10 -3.98 17.98
N SER A 216 -12.34 -3.68 18.34
CA SER A 216 -13.09 -4.28 19.45
C SER A 216 -13.25 -5.80 19.35
N ASP A 217 -13.21 -6.36 18.15
CA ASP A 217 -13.25 -7.80 17.86
C ASP A 217 -11.85 -8.46 17.84
N GLY A 218 -10.79 -7.67 18.09
CA GLY A 218 -9.41 -8.11 18.04
C GLY A 218 -8.78 -8.06 16.64
N MET A 219 -9.48 -7.55 15.62
CA MET A 219 -8.91 -7.43 14.28
C MET A 219 -7.82 -6.34 14.24
N PRO A 220 -6.60 -6.65 13.77
CA PRO A 220 -5.54 -5.66 13.70
C PRO A 220 -5.85 -4.61 12.62
N PHE A 221 -5.50 -3.36 12.91
CA PHE A 221 -5.46 -2.30 11.90
C PHE A 221 -4.10 -1.60 11.91
N GLY A 222 -3.77 -0.95 10.80
CA GLY A 222 -2.54 -0.19 10.62
C GLY A 222 -2.79 1.27 10.27
N ILE A 223 -1.72 2.06 10.31
CA ILE A 223 -1.65 3.37 9.67
C ILE A 223 -0.75 3.22 8.44
N CYS A 224 -1.27 3.65 7.29
CA CYS A 224 -0.55 3.72 6.02
C CYS A 224 0.02 5.12 5.84
N PHE A 225 1.32 5.18 5.53
CA PHE A 225 2.06 6.36 5.14
C PHE A 225 2.36 6.28 3.64
N GLY A 226 1.94 7.27 2.87
CA GLY A 226 2.15 7.35 1.42
C GLY A 226 3.06 8.52 1.05
N GLY A 227 3.97 8.33 0.09
CA GLY A 227 4.94 9.33 -0.34
C GLY A 227 4.98 9.47 -1.85
N LEU A 228 5.75 10.42 -2.36
CA LEU A 228 6.04 10.55 -3.79
C LEU A 228 7.08 9.51 -4.21
N LYS A 229 7.17 9.20 -5.51
CA LYS A 229 8.26 8.37 -6.05
C LYS A 229 9.62 8.87 -5.59
N GLY A 230 10.46 7.95 -5.11
CA GLY A 230 11.79 8.27 -4.62
C GLY A 230 11.85 8.86 -3.21
N THR A 231 10.72 8.99 -2.51
CA THR A 231 10.68 9.45 -1.11
C THR A 231 10.59 8.31 -0.10
N GLU A 232 10.93 7.07 -0.48
CA GLU A 232 11.05 5.93 0.43
C GLU A 232 11.94 6.26 1.64
N PRO A 233 13.08 6.99 1.52
CA PRO A 233 13.86 7.42 2.69
C PRO A 233 13.04 8.20 3.72
N LYS A 234 12.23 9.17 3.27
CA LYS A 234 11.36 9.97 4.15
C LYS A 234 10.26 9.12 4.77
N LEU A 235 9.67 8.19 4.00
CA LEU A 235 8.65 7.28 4.50
C LEU A 235 9.20 6.32 5.56
N ILE A 236 10.42 5.83 5.39
CA ILE A 236 11.08 4.96 6.35
C ILE A 236 11.35 5.71 7.66
N ASP A 237 11.88 6.93 7.58
CA ASP A 237 12.05 7.84 8.74
C ASP A 237 10.74 7.97 9.53
N VAL A 238 9.66 8.33 8.85
CA VAL A 238 8.33 8.56 9.46
C VAL A 238 7.77 7.27 10.05
N ALA A 239 7.78 6.19 9.27
CA ALA A 239 7.18 4.91 9.67
C ALA A 239 7.94 4.27 10.83
N TYR A 240 9.28 4.32 10.82
CA TYR A 240 10.09 3.77 11.90
C TYR A 240 9.91 4.56 13.19
N ALA A 241 9.98 5.89 13.13
CA ALA A 241 9.71 6.73 14.31
C ALA A 241 8.29 6.52 14.87
N PHE A 242 7.29 6.35 14.00
CA PHE A 242 5.93 5.99 14.42
C PHE A 242 5.86 4.60 15.07
N GLU A 243 6.52 3.59 14.50
CA GLU A 243 6.61 2.26 15.08
C GLU A 243 7.25 2.31 16.48
N GLN A 244 8.39 3.01 16.63
CA GLN A 244 9.10 3.13 17.90
C GLN A 244 8.31 3.91 18.96
N ALA A 245 7.47 4.87 18.53
CA ALA A 245 6.61 5.60 19.45
C ALA A 245 5.36 4.81 19.90
N SER A 246 4.95 3.78 19.15
CA SER A 246 3.70 3.05 19.38
C SER A 246 3.91 1.64 19.94
N LEU A 247 4.84 0.87 19.37
CA LEU A 247 5.20 -0.52 19.74
C LEU A 247 3.96 -1.43 19.98
N VAL A 248 2.90 -1.21 19.20
CA VAL A 248 1.58 -1.81 19.47
C VAL A 248 1.39 -3.22 18.92
N ARG A 249 2.27 -3.68 18.02
CA ARG A 249 2.13 -4.99 17.40
C ARG A 249 2.31 -6.10 18.44
N ARG A 250 1.31 -6.97 18.55
CA ARG A 250 1.33 -8.20 19.35
C ARG A 250 1.32 -9.43 18.43
N PRO A 251 1.97 -10.54 18.81
CA PRO A 251 1.79 -11.81 18.09
C PRO A 251 0.32 -12.26 18.18
N PRO A 252 -0.21 -12.96 17.15
CA PRO A 252 -1.52 -13.59 17.28
C PRO A 252 -1.47 -14.61 18.41
N PHE A 253 -2.55 -14.71 19.19
CA PHE A 253 -2.64 -15.74 20.23
C PHE A 253 -2.58 -17.13 19.57
N SER A 254 -1.65 -17.98 19.99
CA SER A 254 -1.65 -19.39 19.61
C SER A 254 -2.85 -20.07 20.26
N LYS A 255 -3.79 -20.62 19.48
CA LYS A 255 -4.87 -21.44 20.04
C LYS A 255 -4.31 -22.75 20.61
N SER A 256 -3.98 -22.72 21.90
CA SER A 256 -4.09 -23.84 22.84
C SER A 256 -4.16 -23.35 24.30
N PHE A 257 -4.72 -22.15 24.51
CA PHE A 257 -5.17 -21.77 25.84
C PHE A 257 -6.69 -21.97 25.87
N GLU A 258 -7.13 -22.98 26.61
CA GLU A 258 -8.53 -23.15 26.97
C GLU A 258 -9.06 -21.80 27.49
N MET A 259 -10.00 -21.21 26.76
CA MET A 259 -10.83 -20.13 27.29
C MET A 259 -11.75 -20.73 28.36
N ASN A 260 -11.19 -21.06 29.52
CA ASN A 260 -11.98 -21.18 30.73
C ASN A 260 -12.35 -19.76 31.16
N ASN A 261 -13.66 -19.54 31.36
CA ASN A 261 -14.39 -18.29 31.61
C ASN A 261 -13.92 -17.41 32.82
N LYS A 262 -12.63 -17.40 33.18
CA LYS A 262 -12.11 -16.66 34.35
C LYS A 262 -11.43 -15.32 34.02
N PHE A 263 -11.23 -14.95 32.76
CA PHE A 263 -10.52 -13.71 32.42
C PHE A 263 -11.40 -12.53 32.01
N LEU A 264 -12.73 -12.67 32.02
CA LEU A 264 -13.63 -11.55 31.67
C LEU A 264 -13.93 -10.60 32.84
N PHE A 265 -13.57 -10.95 34.09
CA PHE A 265 -13.69 -10.04 35.23
C PHE A 265 -12.58 -10.31 36.25
N ALA A 266 -11.47 -9.58 36.13
CA ALA A 266 -10.57 -9.35 37.25
C ALA A 266 -10.31 -7.85 37.33
N SER A 267 -11.19 -7.18 38.08
CA SER A 267 -10.92 -5.94 38.79
C SER A 267 -9.75 -6.13 39.76
N VAL A 268 -8.69 -5.33 39.63
CA VAL A 268 -8.28 -4.26 40.57
C VAL A 268 -7.48 -3.23 39.76
#